data_AF-A0A1V6D547-F1
#
_entry.id   AF-A0A1V6D547-F1
#
_cell.length_a   1.000
_cell.length_b   1.000
_cell.length_c   1.000
_cell.angle_alpha   90.00
_cell.angle_beta   90.00
_cell.angle_gamma   90.00
#
_symmetry.space_group_name_H-M   'P 1'
#
loop_
_entity.id
_entity.type
_entity.pdbx_description
1 polymer ?
#
loop_
_entity_poly.entity_id
_entity_poly.type
_entity_poly.pdbx_seq_one_letter_code
_entity_poly.pdbx_strand_id
1 'polypeptide(L)'
;MSYRLYKGVGDDPAAIDYGTIVDTIASGSASASVAGLGLSDGVYWFALRAVSEAGIEETNTTCVTRVEISGGALQPARPNPLLRARADAIAGGGVRVTFEYDSARSPATAARVRVAGFVARRQVPAAGDWAAYLGTAAIVGSSRRGTVTLSGTWSDGETLWLWARTETSAGVGSKATEIGPVRVRAAGPADVSAIEAEELS
;
A
#
# COMPACT_ATOMS: atom_id res chain seq x y z
N MET A 1 -0.07 7.55 -36.26
CA MET A 1 -0.31 6.80 -35.01
C MET A 1 -1.06 7.72 -34.03
N SER A 2 -1.76 7.20 -33.03
CA SER A 2 -2.38 8.01 -31.97
C SER A 2 -2.42 7.22 -30.66
N TYR A 3 -2.88 7.84 -29.58
CA TYR A 3 -3.16 7.19 -28.32
C TYR A 3 -4.61 7.45 -27.93
N ARG A 4 -5.29 6.43 -27.43
CA ARG A 4 -6.62 6.56 -26.84
C ARG A 4 -6.51 6.57 -25.33
N LEU A 5 -7.18 7.54 -24.71
CA LEU A 5 -7.32 7.65 -23.26
C LEU A 5 -8.63 7.00 -22.83
N TYR A 6 -8.56 6.18 -21.79
CA TYR A 6 -9.71 5.53 -21.15
C TYR A 6 -9.75 5.91 -19.68
N LYS A 7 -10.93 5.80 -19.07
CA LYS A 7 -11.15 6.09 -17.65
C LYS A 7 -11.93 4.95 -17.00
N GLY A 8 -11.54 4.61 -15.79
CA GLY A 8 -12.30 3.82 -14.83
C GLY A 8 -12.62 4.62 -13.59
N VAL A 9 -13.72 4.28 -12.92
CA VAL A 9 -14.14 4.89 -11.65
C VAL A 9 -14.08 3.82 -10.57
N GLY A 10 -13.45 4.15 -9.44
CA GLY A 10 -13.26 3.26 -8.30
C GLY A 10 -11.79 3.00 -7.99
N ASP A 11 -11.55 2.20 -6.96
CA ASP A 11 -10.20 1.92 -6.42
C ASP A 11 -9.53 0.70 -7.07
N ASP A 12 -10.11 0.16 -8.15
CA ASP A 12 -9.62 -1.03 -8.88
C ASP A 12 -9.23 -0.66 -10.32
N PRO A 13 -7.98 -0.91 -10.77
CA PRO A 13 -7.60 -0.67 -12.17
C PRO A 13 -8.41 -1.51 -13.16
N ALA A 14 -9.02 -2.63 -12.75
CA ALA A 14 -9.93 -3.40 -13.61
C ALA A 14 -11.22 -2.64 -13.94
N ALA A 15 -11.52 -1.53 -13.25
CA ALA A 15 -12.68 -0.69 -13.53
C ALA A 15 -12.52 0.22 -14.75
N ILE A 16 -11.36 0.21 -15.43
CA ILE A 16 -11.16 0.98 -16.67
C ILE A 16 -12.11 0.48 -17.76
N ASP A 17 -12.96 1.38 -18.26
CA ASP A 17 -13.83 1.10 -19.39
C ASP A 17 -13.07 1.32 -20.71
N TYR A 18 -12.65 0.23 -21.34
CA TYR A 18 -12.00 0.25 -22.66
C TYR A 18 -13.00 0.37 -23.83
N GLY A 19 -14.30 0.35 -23.57
CA GLY A 19 -15.34 0.56 -24.58
C GLY A 19 -15.62 2.04 -24.86
N THR A 20 -15.30 2.93 -23.93
CA THR A 20 -15.55 4.38 -24.04
C THR A 20 -14.23 5.15 -24.13
N ILE A 21 -13.98 5.76 -25.29
CA ILE A 21 -12.81 6.63 -25.48
C ILE A 21 -13.11 7.98 -24.80
N VAL A 22 -12.25 8.36 -23.85
CA VAL A 22 -12.30 9.66 -23.18
C VAL A 22 -11.72 10.74 -24.10
N ASP A 23 -10.59 10.44 -24.72
CA ASP A 23 -9.92 11.35 -25.65
C ASP A 23 -8.98 10.60 -26.61
N THR A 24 -8.60 11.25 -27.71
CA THR A 24 -7.61 10.77 -28.67
C THR A 24 -6.46 11.78 -28.80
N ILE A 25 -5.26 11.32 -28.49
CA ILE A 25 -4.03 12.11 -28.48
C ILE A 25 -3.21 11.78 -29.73
N ALA A 26 -2.77 12.80 -30.48
CA ALA A 26 -1.95 12.60 -31.67
C ALA A 26 -0.55 12.04 -31.32
N SER A 27 -0.02 11.14 -32.15
CA SER A 27 1.37 10.68 -32.00
C SER A 27 2.38 11.81 -32.21
N GLY A 28 3.56 11.68 -31.61
CA GLY A 28 4.66 12.66 -31.74
C GLY A 28 4.66 13.75 -30.66
N SER A 29 3.64 13.78 -29.80
CA SER A 29 3.63 14.61 -28.60
C SER A 29 4.25 13.83 -27.43
N ALA A 30 5.26 14.41 -26.77
CA ALA A 30 5.82 13.83 -25.54
C ALA A 30 4.88 14.02 -24.32
N SER A 31 3.90 14.92 -24.44
CA SER A 31 2.88 15.19 -23.44
C SER A 31 1.59 15.67 -24.11
N ALA A 32 0.46 15.46 -23.43
CA ALA A 32 -0.84 16.01 -23.82
C ALA A 32 -1.60 16.44 -22.57
N SER A 33 -2.49 17.41 -22.72
CA SER A 33 -3.39 17.87 -21.67
C SER A 33 -4.83 17.61 -22.09
N VAL A 34 -5.58 16.95 -21.22
CA VAL A 34 -7.01 16.69 -21.41
C VAL A 34 -7.78 17.44 -20.34
N ALA A 35 -8.66 18.34 -20.78
CA ALA A 35 -9.48 19.16 -19.90
C ALA A 35 -10.95 18.67 -19.91
N GLY A 36 -11.76 19.15 -18.98
CA GLY A 36 -13.20 18.89 -18.99
C GLY A 36 -13.61 17.47 -18.63
N LEU A 37 -12.76 16.70 -17.92
CA LEU A 37 -13.03 15.31 -17.54
C LEU A 37 -14.21 15.13 -16.56
N GLY A 38 -14.74 16.22 -16.00
CA GLY A 38 -15.89 16.22 -15.10
C GLY A 38 -15.69 15.38 -13.84
N LEU A 39 -14.49 15.39 -13.27
CA LEU A 39 -14.16 14.56 -12.11
C LEU A 39 -14.76 15.17 -10.84
N SER A 40 -15.61 14.41 -10.15
CA SER A 40 -16.03 14.68 -8.76
C SER A 40 -15.06 14.03 -7.78
N ASP A 41 -15.29 14.24 -6.48
CA ASP A 41 -14.63 13.47 -5.43
C ASP A 41 -14.75 11.96 -5.72
N GLY A 42 -13.63 11.25 -5.62
CA GLY A 42 -13.53 9.85 -5.99
C GLY A 42 -12.13 9.41 -6.41
N VAL A 43 -12.01 8.11 -6.69
CA VAL A 43 -10.79 7.49 -7.23
C VAL A 43 -11.04 7.14 -8.68
N TYR A 44 -10.07 7.43 -9.54
CA TYR A 44 -10.11 7.21 -10.97
C TYR A 44 -8.85 6.49 -11.41
N TRP A 45 -9.01 5.65 -12.42
CA TRP A 45 -7.89 5.04 -13.14
C TRP A 45 -7.93 5.50 -14.59
N PHE A 46 -6.79 5.89 -15.13
CA PHE A 46 -6.65 6.26 -16.53
C PHE A 46 -5.71 5.31 -17.23
N ALA A 47 -6.06 4.93 -18.45
CA ALA A 47 -5.24 4.09 -19.31
C ALA A 47 -4.96 4.75 -20.65
N LEU A 48 -3.76 4.56 -21.17
CA LEU A 48 -3.39 4.94 -22.53
C LEU A 48 -3.08 3.69 -23.34
N ARG A 49 -3.68 3.57 -24.52
CA ARG A 49 -3.35 2.55 -25.53
C ARG A 49 -2.95 3.18 -26.85
N ALA A 50 -1.93 2.63 -27.47
CA ALA A 50 -1.48 3.07 -28.79
C ALA A 50 -2.46 2.58 -29.88
N VAL A 51 -2.60 3.38 -30.93
CA VAL A 51 -3.38 3.06 -32.12
C VAL A 51 -2.50 3.30 -33.35
N SER A 52 -2.37 2.26 -34.18
CA SER A 52 -1.59 2.31 -35.41
C SER A 52 -2.22 3.25 -36.44
N GLU A 53 -1.49 3.58 -37.51
CA GLU A 53 -2.04 4.35 -38.64
C GLU A 53 -3.21 3.66 -39.34
N ALA A 54 -3.26 2.32 -39.27
CA ALA A 54 -4.37 1.51 -39.78
C ALA A 54 -5.56 1.45 -38.81
N GLY A 55 -5.52 2.16 -37.67
CA GLY A 55 -6.60 2.16 -36.68
C GLY A 55 -6.63 0.96 -35.75
N ILE A 56 -5.58 0.12 -35.75
CA ILE A 56 -5.48 -1.06 -34.88
C ILE A 56 -4.95 -0.63 -33.51
N GLU A 57 -5.71 -0.93 -32.46
CA GLU A 57 -5.36 -0.62 -31.08
C GLU A 57 -4.49 -1.71 -30.44
N GLU A 58 -3.43 -1.30 -29.74
CA GLU A 58 -2.58 -2.17 -28.94
C GLU A 58 -3.26 -2.52 -27.61
N THR A 59 -3.52 -3.80 -27.37
CA THR A 59 -4.26 -4.27 -26.18
C THR A 59 -3.38 -4.95 -25.13
N ASN A 60 -2.14 -5.30 -25.46
CA ASN A 60 -1.19 -6.00 -24.59
C ASN A 60 -0.34 -5.07 -23.71
N THR A 61 -0.08 -3.85 -24.16
CA THR A 61 0.67 -2.84 -23.41
C THR A 61 -0.27 -1.69 -23.03
N THR A 62 -0.34 -1.34 -21.75
CA THR A 62 -1.15 -0.21 -21.29
C THR A 62 -0.42 0.52 -20.16
N CYS A 63 -0.28 1.83 -20.30
CA CYS A 63 0.18 2.69 -19.21
C CYS A 63 -1.04 3.07 -18.38
N VAL A 64 -1.01 2.74 -17.08
CA VAL A 64 -2.13 2.96 -16.17
C VAL A 64 -1.71 3.91 -15.04
N THR A 65 -2.55 4.88 -14.70
CA THR A 65 -2.32 5.81 -13.59
C THR A 65 -3.57 5.96 -12.71
N ARG A 66 -3.35 6.12 -11.41
CA ARG A 66 -4.40 6.37 -10.41
C ARG A 66 -4.45 7.85 -10.07
N VAL A 67 -5.66 8.41 -10.07
CA VAL A 67 -5.95 9.79 -9.68
C VAL A 67 -7.00 9.76 -8.57
N GLU A 68 -6.83 10.56 -7.54
CA GLU A 68 -7.80 10.69 -6.46
C GLU A 68 -8.15 12.17 -6.30
N ILE A 69 -9.46 12.46 -6.28
CA ILE A 69 -10.01 13.80 -6.06
C ILE A 69 -10.75 13.76 -4.72
N SER A 70 -10.52 14.75 -3.87
CA SER A 70 -11.25 14.92 -2.61
C SER A 70 -11.33 16.40 -2.25
N GLY A 71 -12.51 16.86 -1.85
CA GLY A 71 -12.78 18.29 -1.65
C GLY A 71 -12.58 19.12 -2.92
N GLY A 72 -12.80 18.52 -4.10
CA GLY A 72 -12.57 19.16 -5.40
C GLY A 72 -11.09 19.36 -5.77
N ALA A 73 -10.15 18.81 -5.00
CA ALA A 73 -8.72 18.94 -5.24
C ALA A 73 -8.05 17.60 -5.55
N LEU A 74 -7.07 17.62 -6.44
CA LEU A 74 -6.19 16.50 -6.70
C LEU A 74 -5.42 16.13 -5.43
N GLN A 75 -5.54 14.87 -5.03
CA GLN A 75 -4.81 14.36 -3.87
C GLN A 75 -3.37 14.01 -4.26
N PRO A 76 -2.40 14.19 -3.34
CA PRO A 76 -1.04 13.76 -3.56
C PRO A 76 -0.96 12.26 -3.87
N ALA A 77 -0.01 11.88 -4.72
CA ALA A 77 0.28 10.49 -4.98
C ALA A 77 0.59 9.73 -3.68
N ARG A 78 0.00 8.55 -3.51
CA ARG A 78 0.19 7.69 -2.34
C ARG A 78 1.19 6.59 -2.68
N PRO A 79 2.01 6.12 -1.72
CA PRO A 79 2.83 4.95 -1.95
C PRO A 79 1.97 3.69 -2.11
N ASN A 80 2.53 2.64 -2.71
CA ASN A 80 1.88 1.33 -2.79
C ASN A 80 1.59 0.77 -1.39
N PRO A 81 0.47 0.07 -1.17
CA PRO A 81 0.25 -0.67 0.07
C PRO A 81 1.30 -1.78 0.22
N LEU A 82 1.39 -2.35 1.42
CA LEU A 82 2.22 -3.53 1.64
C LEU A 82 1.69 -4.70 0.81
N LEU A 83 2.59 -5.45 0.19
CA LEU A 83 2.24 -6.68 -0.52
C LEU A 83 1.70 -7.71 0.46
N ARG A 84 2.40 -7.85 1.59
CA ARG A 84 2.12 -8.82 2.66
C ARG A 84 2.62 -8.28 3.98
N ALA A 85 1.97 -8.67 5.06
CA ALA A 85 2.48 -8.46 6.41
C ALA A 85 2.00 -9.60 7.32
N ARG A 86 2.79 -9.95 8.32
CA ARG A 86 2.43 -10.91 9.36
C ARG A 86 2.90 -10.42 10.72
N ALA A 87 2.20 -10.82 11.77
CA ALA A 87 2.54 -10.50 13.14
C ALA A 87 2.75 -11.79 13.95
N ASP A 88 3.84 -11.83 14.70
CA ASP A 88 4.21 -12.93 15.57
C ASP A 88 4.38 -12.38 16.99
N ALA A 89 3.77 -13.03 18.00
CA ALA A 89 4.04 -12.67 19.39
C ALA A 89 5.48 -13.09 19.75
N ILE A 90 6.18 -12.23 20.49
CA ILE A 90 7.54 -12.49 20.95
C ILE A 90 7.59 -12.41 22.49
N ALA A 91 8.66 -12.94 23.07
CA ALA A 91 8.86 -12.94 24.52
C ALA A 91 8.77 -11.52 25.13
N GLY A 92 8.34 -11.46 26.40
CA GLY A 92 8.15 -10.19 27.11
C GLY A 92 6.91 -9.41 26.69
N GLY A 93 5.95 -10.06 26.03
CA GLY A 93 4.68 -9.44 25.61
C GLY A 93 4.80 -8.58 24.35
N GLY A 94 5.93 -8.63 23.64
CA GLY A 94 6.09 -7.88 22.39
C GLY A 94 5.37 -8.53 21.20
N VAL A 95 5.29 -7.79 20.10
CA VAL A 95 4.87 -8.32 18.79
C VAL A 95 5.89 -7.94 17.73
N ARG A 96 6.31 -8.90 16.92
CA ARG A 96 7.14 -8.66 15.73
C ARG A 96 6.25 -8.67 14.50
N VAL A 97 6.23 -7.57 13.77
CA VAL A 97 5.59 -7.47 12.46
C VAL A 97 6.66 -7.59 11.38
N THR A 98 6.55 -8.58 10.49
CA THR A 98 7.37 -8.63 9.28
C THR A 98 6.50 -8.29 8.07
N PHE A 99 7.05 -7.56 7.11
CA PHE A 99 6.31 -7.08 5.95
C PHE A 99 7.10 -7.20 4.67
N GLU A 100 6.37 -7.25 3.55
CA GLU A 100 6.88 -7.14 2.20
C GLU A 100 6.32 -5.89 1.52
N TYR A 101 7.18 -5.13 0.86
CA TYR A 101 6.83 -3.91 0.14
C TYR A 101 7.48 -3.91 -1.25
N ASP A 102 6.76 -3.47 -2.26
CA ASP A 102 7.34 -3.25 -3.59
C ASP A 102 7.34 -1.76 -3.92
N SER A 103 8.55 -1.19 -3.92
CA SER A 103 8.78 0.17 -4.37
C SER A 103 8.72 0.30 -5.89
N ALA A 104 8.83 -0.80 -6.64
CA ALA A 104 8.75 -0.76 -8.09
C ALA A 104 7.35 -0.28 -8.48
N ARG A 105 7.31 0.71 -9.39
CA ARG A 105 6.06 1.30 -9.89
C ARG A 105 5.19 1.97 -8.81
N SER A 106 5.74 2.24 -7.62
CA SER A 106 5.02 3.03 -6.61
C SER A 106 4.88 4.47 -7.12
N PRO A 107 3.67 5.06 -7.14
CA PRO A 107 3.48 6.41 -7.66
C PRO A 107 4.03 7.49 -6.72
N ALA A 108 4.35 7.12 -5.47
CA ALA A 108 5.12 7.95 -4.55
C ALA A 108 6.17 7.11 -3.79
N THR A 109 7.27 7.76 -3.40
CA THR A 109 8.31 7.14 -2.58
C THR A 109 7.83 6.97 -1.14
N ALA A 110 7.69 5.73 -0.69
CA ALA A 110 7.47 5.43 0.71
C ALA A 110 8.75 5.67 1.51
N ALA A 111 8.63 6.38 2.63
CA ALA A 111 9.72 6.63 3.58
C ALA A 111 9.67 5.66 4.77
N ARG A 112 8.48 5.15 5.11
CA ARG A 112 8.28 4.29 6.29
C ARG A 112 7.03 3.43 6.18
N VAL A 113 6.98 2.40 7.02
CA VAL A 113 5.78 1.64 7.37
C VAL A 113 5.33 2.07 8.76
N ARG A 114 4.05 2.42 8.91
CA ARG A 114 3.40 2.57 10.23
C ARG A 114 2.52 1.38 10.52
N VAL A 115 2.48 0.98 11.79
CA VAL A 115 1.60 -0.07 12.30
C VAL A 115 0.66 0.53 13.34
N ALA A 116 -0.63 0.33 13.16
CA ALA A 116 -1.68 0.69 14.12
C ALA A 116 -2.45 -0.57 14.52
N GLY A 117 -3.16 -0.52 15.65
CA GLY A 117 -3.92 -1.67 16.09
C GLY A 117 -4.88 -1.38 17.23
N PHE A 118 -5.79 -2.33 17.43
CA PHE A 118 -6.83 -2.27 18.46
C PHE A 118 -6.86 -3.57 19.25
N VAL A 119 -7.07 -3.44 20.55
CA VAL A 119 -7.29 -4.56 21.46
C VAL A 119 -8.69 -5.11 21.26
N ALA A 120 -8.81 -6.42 21.07
CA ALA A 120 -10.06 -7.18 21.03
C ALA A 120 -11.11 -6.70 20.01
N ARG A 121 -10.76 -5.80 19.08
CA ARG A 121 -11.68 -5.24 18.08
C ARG A 121 -11.07 -5.28 16.70
N ARG A 122 -11.76 -5.95 15.77
CA ARG A 122 -11.41 -5.92 14.35
C ARG A 122 -11.97 -4.64 13.72
N GLN A 123 -11.24 -3.54 13.80
CA GLN A 123 -11.63 -2.25 13.25
C GLN A 123 -10.53 -1.69 12.34
N VAL A 124 -10.87 -1.35 11.09
CA VAL A 124 -9.93 -0.64 10.20
C VAL A 124 -9.63 0.74 10.79
N PRO A 125 -8.35 1.13 10.98
CA PRO A 125 -8.01 2.42 11.54
C PRO A 125 -8.51 3.57 10.66
N ALA A 126 -9.25 4.50 11.26
CA ALA A 126 -9.62 5.77 10.65
C ALA A 126 -8.38 6.66 10.48
N ALA A 127 -8.50 7.75 9.71
CA ALA A 127 -7.36 8.64 9.43
C ALA A 127 -6.65 9.15 10.69
N GLY A 128 -7.40 9.46 11.76
CA GLY A 128 -6.85 9.94 13.03
C GLY A 128 -6.09 8.88 13.84
N ASP A 129 -6.43 7.60 13.67
CA ASP A 129 -5.82 6.51 14.46
C ASP A 129 -4.34 6.30 14.12
N TRP A 130 -3.92 6.72 12.94
CA TRP A 130 -2.51 6.65 12.51
C TRP A 130 -1.59 7.65 13.21
N ALA A 131 -2.16 8.62 13.94
CA ALA A 131 -1.39 9.48 14.84
C ALA A 131 -0.94 8.72 16.11
N ALA A 132 -1.72 7.75 16.57
CA ALA A 132 -1.45 6.89 17.73
C ALA A 132 -0.94 5.50 17.29
N TYR A 133 0.07 5.48 16.42
CA TYR A 133 0.64 4.23 15.90
C TYR A 133 1.39 3.46 17.01
N LEU A 134 1.37 2.12 16.89
CA LEU A 134 2.06 1.21 17.81
C LEU A 134 3.54 1.03 17.46
N GLY A 135 3.90 1.23 16.19
CA GLY A 135 5.29 1.14 15.75
C GLY A 135 5.51 1.66 14.34
N THR A 136 6.79 1.87 13.99
CA THR A 136 7.22 2.33 12.67
C THR A 136 8.53 1.65 12.27
N ALA A 137 8.72 1.43 10.97
CA ALA A 137 10.02 1.06 10.38
C ALA A 137 10.32 1.98 9.20
N ALA A 138 11.57 2.42 9.07
CA ALA A 138 12.02 3.13 7.88
C ALA A 138 12.06 2.18 6.67
N ILE A 139 11.71 2.69 5.50
CA ILE A 139 11.96 2.02 4.22
C ILE A 139 13.22 2.64 3.63
N VAL A 140 14.29 1.86 3.56
CA VAL A 140 15.58 2.30 3.02
C VAL A 140 15.79 1.66 1.65
N GLY A 141 15.97 2.51 0.63
CA GLY A 141 16.20 2.06 -0.74
C GLY A 141 15.03 1.26 -1.31
N SER A 142 15.34 0.20 -2.05
CA SER A 142 14.37 -0.72 -2.66
C SER A 142 14.07 -1.95 -1.77
N SER A 143 14.21 -1.80 -0.45
CA SER A 143 14.02 -2.91 0.49
C SER A 143 12.66 -3.57 0.32
N ARG A 144 12.69 -4.83 -0.11
CA ARG A 144 11.46 -5.62 -0.31
C ARG A 144 10.87 -6.17 0.97
N ARG A 145 11.66 -6.25 2.04
CA ARG A 145 11.27 -6.84 3.32
C ARG A 145 11.75 -5.98 4.48
N GLY A 146 10.98 -5.94 5.56
CA GLY A 146 11.37 -5.27 6.78
C GLY A 146 10.62 -5.81 8.00
N THR A 147 11.02 -5.31 9.17
CA THR A 147 10.49 -5.73 10.46
C THR A 147 10.23 -4.52 11.34
N VAL A 148 9.13 -4.53 12.08
CA VAL A 148 8.81 -3.62 13.18
C VAL A 148 8.64 -4.46 14.45
N THR A 149 9.28 -4.08 15.55
CA THR A 149 8.94 -4.63 16.87
C THR A 149 8.03 -3.64 17.58
N LEU A 150 6.86 -4.11 18.00
CA LEU A 150 5.90 -3.37 18.78
C LEU A 150 6.08 -3.75 20.26
N SER A 151 6.10 -2.73 21.11
CA SER A 151 6.07 -2.88 22.56
C SER A 151 4.85 -2.16 23.11
N GLY A 152 4.25 -2.73 24.14
CA GLY A 152 3.05 -2.20 24.78
C GLY A 152 2.79 -2.93 26.10
N THR A 153 1.93 -2.34 26.93
CA THR A 153 1.48 -2.94 28.19
C THR A 153 0.29 -3.87 27.92
N TRP A 154 0.51 -4.92 27.14
CA TRP A 154 -0.54 -5.91 26.83
C TRP A 154 -0.47 -7.09 27.79
N SER A 155 -1.63 -7.62 28.14
CA SER A 155 -1.75 -8.78 29.02
C SER A 155 -1.47 -10.09 28.27
N ASP A 156 -1.05 -11.11 29.00
CA ASP A 156 -0.91 -12.46 28.43
C ASP A 156 -2.26 -12.95 27.86
N GLY A 157 -2.25 -13.48 26.64
CA GLY A 157 -3.45 -13.96 25.96
C GLY A 157 -4.32 -12.87 25.31
N GLU A 158 -3.97 -11.59 25.47
CA GLU A 158 -4.67 -10.48 24.81
C GLU A 158 -4.55 -10.59 23.28
N THR A 159 -5.64 -10.30 22.56
CA THR A 159 -5.66 -10.36 21.09
C THR A 159 -5.61 -8.96 20.50
N LEU A 160 -4.56 -8.68 19.74
CA LEU A 160 -4.39 -7.44 18.99
C LEU A 160 -4.78 -7.65 17.55
N TRP A 161 -5.64 -6.78 17.03
CA TRP A 161 -5.87 -6.68 15.60
C TRP A 161 -4.98 -5.58 15.04
N LEU A 162 -4.18 -5.90 14.02
CA LEU A 162 -3.15 -5.03 13.50
C LEU A 162 -3.36 -4.67 12.03
N TRP A 163 -3.04 -3.43 11.68
CA TRP A 163 -3.00 -2.91 10.32
C TRP A 163 -1.68 -2.18 10.11
N ALA A 164 -1.19 -2.21 8.88
CA ALA A 164 -0.04 -1.41 8.50
C ALA A 164 -0.29 -0.67 7.19
N ARG A 165 0.38 0.48 7.03
CA ARG A 165 0.39 1.24 5.79
C ARG A 165 1.78 1.79 5.53
N THR A 166 2.11 2.00 4.27
CA THR A 166 3.30 2.76 3.89
C THR A 166 2.96 4.25 3.91
N GLU A 167 3.96 5.10 4.17
CA GLU A 167 3.80 6.55 4.18
C GLU A 167 4.98 7.25 3.54
N THR A 168 4.73 8.37 2.87
CA THR A 168 5.77 9.29 2.43
C THR A 168 6.40 10.04 3.60
N SER A 169 7.51 10.76 3.35
CA SER A 169 8.12 11.65 4.33
C SER A 169 7.15 12.76 4.79
N ALA A 170 6.27 13.22 3.90
CA ALA A 170 5.21 14.20 4.17
C ALA A 170 3.98 13.63 4.90
N GLY A 171 3.95 12.32 5.22
CA GLY A 171 2.85 11.69 5.95
C GLY A 171 1.65 11.25 5.10
N VAL A 172 1.78 11.26 3.77
CA VAL A 172 0.74 10.74 2.87
C VAL A 172 0.79 9.21 2.90
N GLY A 173 -0.26 8.60 3.43
CA GLY A 173 -0.36 7.15 3.60
C GLY A 173 -0.99 6.41 2.42
N SER A 174 -0.54 5.16 2.21
CA SER A 174 -1.23 4.18 1.36
C SER A 174 -2.56 3.72 1.98
N LYS A 175 -3.28 2.89 1.23
CA LYS A 175 -4.33 2.03 1.80
C LYS A 175 -3.73 1.15 2.91
N ALA A 176 -4.53 0.91 3.96
CA ALA A 176 -4.15 0.04 5.06
C ALA A 176 -4.22 -1.43 4.63
N THR A 177 -3.19 -2.19 4.96
CA THR A 177 -3.11 -3.63 4.83
C THR A 177 -3.41 -4.26 6.19
N GLU A 178 -4.45 -5.10 6.27
CA GLU A 178 -4.73 -5.91 7.46
C GLU A 178 -3.61 -6.95 7.64
N ILE A 179 -3.03 -7.00 8.84
CA ILE A 179 -2.01 -7.99 9.20
C ILE A 179 -2.67 -9.26 9.80
N GLY A 180 -3.80 -9.06 10.47
CA GLY A 180 -4.55 -10.09 11.18
C GLY A 180 -4.39 -10.02 12.69
N PRO A 181 -5.06 -10.91 13.43
CA PRO A 181 -4.98 -10.96 14.88
C PRO A 181 -3.68 -11.63 15.34
N VAL A 182 -3.09 -11.10 16.41
CA VAL A 182 -1.98 -11.74 17.14
C VAL A 182 -2.36 -11.85 18.60
N ARG A 183 -2.14 -13.03 19.19
CA ARG A 183 -2.35 -13.27 20.62
C ARG A 183 -1.03 -13.05 21.35
N VAL A 184 -0.98 -12.05 22.22
CA VAL A 184 0.20 -11.66 22.99
C VAL A 184 0.60 -12.80 23.94
N ARG A 185 1.93 -12.98 24.10
CA ARG A 185 2.54 -13.88 25.10
C ARG A 185 3.44 -13.07 26.02
N ALA A 186 2.91 -12.66 27.17
CA ALA A 186 3.66 -11.93 28.18
C ALA A 186 4.44 -12.86 29.12
N ALA A 187 3.95 -14.09 29.35
CA ALA A 187 4.52 -15.04 30.30
C ALA A 187 5.19 -16.28 29.67
N GLY A 188 5.41 -16.28 28.34
CA GLY A 188 6.06 -17.40 27.65
C GLY A 188 7.55 -17.54 28.02
N PRO A 189 8.12 -18.77 27.98
CA PRO A 189 9.57 -18.94 28.05
C PRO A 189 10.22 -18.06 26.97
N ALA A 190 11.38 -17.47 27.28
CA ALA A 190 12.14 -16.72 26.28
C ALA A 190 12.29 -17.59 25.03
N ASP A 191 12.13 -16.99 23.84
CA ASP A 191 12.43 -17.69 22.58
C ASP A 191 13.82 -18.31 22.72
N VAL A 192 13.95 -19.60 22.42
CA VAL A 192 15.25 -20.28 22.40
C VAL A 192 16.05 -19.63 21.28
N SER A 193 16.90 -18.66 21.63
CA SER A 193 17.58 -17.79 20.68
C SER A 193 18.64 -18.52 19.84
N ALA A 194 19.05 -19.72 20.26
CA ALA A 194 19.81 -20.68 19.47
C ALA A 194 19.75 -22.06 20.16
N ILE A 195 19.68 -23.14 19.36
CA ILE A 195 20.12 -24.46 19.81
C ILE A 195 21.59 -24.52 19.42
N GLU A 196 22.48 -24.31 20.37
CA GLU A 196 23.90 -24.63 20.18
C GLU A 196 24.03 -26.16 20.33
N ALA A 197 24.26 -26.85 19.21
CA ALA A 197 24.61 -28.26 19.22
C ALA A 197 26.12 -28.37 19.37
N GLU A 198 26.59 -28.80 20.53
CA GLU A 198 27.99 -29.16 20.76
C GLU A 198 28.16 -30.65 20.43
N GLU A 199 29.03 -30.96 19.46
CA GLU A 199 29.40 -32.33 19.12
C GLU A 199 30.39 -32.82 20.19
N LEU A 200 29.96 -33.78 21.03
CA LEU A 200 30.84 -34.42 22.00
C LEU A 200 31.82 -35.35 21.26
N SER A 201 33.08 -34.95 21.19
CA SER A 201 34.21 -35.76 20.71
C SER A 201 34.75 -36.71 21.78
#